data_AF-A0AAE1LVB7-F1
#
_entry.id   AF-A0AAE1LVB7-F1
#
_cell.length_a   1.000
_cell.length_b   1.000
_cell.length_c   1.000
_cell.angle_alpha   90.00
_cell.angle_beta   90.00
_cell.angle_gamma   90.00
#
_symmetry.space_group_name_H-M   'P 1'
#
loop_
_entity.id
_entity.type
_entity.pdbx_description
1 polymer ?
#
loop_
_entity_poly.entity_id
_entity_poly.type
_entity_poly.pdbx_seq_one_letter_code
_entity_poly.pdbx_strand_id
1 'polypeptide(L)'
;MIAKEQLKDKIRDACNVAEEFTKLYYESIDRMRHQLSRHYIDTAVLVWNGTGSVGKDQIQKFLEALPSSQHTVTSLDCQPVLEEAVSGQFTLLIQAAGHVHFGSGETKPFQQTFLITAAADKWKIVSDCFRLQEPIESRSESRGPHTEAERLPLPTGRDSLLHSVFSFLRGGSIKMGKKTADYREKREVPQVLQALLQLDVIITDKICYIVEKIVGRKWHPHYKALEISCHGIPWLAGWLAFIWLWSSPSLYQMQVNFYLGLLVDIFVVALLKAVTRRRRPRANQNDMFATVSVDKFSFPSGHATRACYIAHFFTCVYGVSVVMGIPVILWAIAVSLSRVLLRRHHVLDVTAGVFVGILESLFISYIWLSQEHCVWILSMITDEKLEGGEYHV
;
A
#
# COMPACT_ATOMS: atom_id res chain seq x y z
N MET A 1 14.91 -14.23 -29.09
CA MET A 1 15.22 -15.59 -28.59
C MET A 1 16.39 -15.59 -27.60
N ILE A 2 17.52 -14.95 -27.91
CA ILE A 2 18.74 -14.93 -27.06
C ILE A 2 18.48 -14.44 -25.62
N ALA A 3 17.76 -13.32 -25.43
CA ALA A 3 17.48 -12.79 -24.08
C ALA A 3 16.59 -13.70 -23.22
N LYS A 4 15.70 -14.50 -23.83
CA LYS A 4 14.87 -15.47 -23.09
C LYS A 4 15.69 -16.68 -22.64
N GLU A 5 16.66 -17.10 -23.42
CA GLU A 5 17.53 -18.22 -23.08
C GLU A 5 18.52 -17.84 -21.98
N GLN A 6 19.11 -16.64 -22.07
CA GLN A 6 19.94 -16.07 -21.00
C GLN A 6 19.19 -15.94 -19.65
N LEU A 7 17.90 -15.61 -19.69
CA LEU A 7 17.08 -15.52 -18.49
C LEU A 7 16.83 -16.91 -17.88
N LYS A 8 16.57 -17.93 -18.70
CA LYS A 8 16.39 -19.30 -18.22
C LYS A 8 17.66 -19.85 -17.55
N ASP A 9 18.83 -19.59 -18.14
CA ASP A 9 20.10 -20.01 -17.56
C ASP A 9 20.33 -19.34 -16.19
N LYS A 10 20.07 -18.03 -16.07
CA LYS A 10 20.14 -17.31 -14.79
C LYS A 10 19.18 -17.90 -13.74
N ILE A 11 17.97 -18.30 -14.14
CA ILE A 11 17.00 -18.94 -13.23
C ILE A 11 17.48 -20.32 -12.80
N ARG A 12 18.05 -21.12 -13.72
CA ARG A 12 18.59 -22.43 -13.39
C ARG A 12 19.75 -22.31 -12.39
N ASP A 13 20.65 -21.37 -12.60
CA ASP A 13 21.79 -21.13 -11.69
C ASP A 13 21.30 -20.67 -10.30
N ALA A 14 20.27 -19.81 -10.27
CA ALA A 14 19.61 -19.40 -9.03
C ALA A 14 19.04 -20.59 -8.24
N CYS A 15 18.35 -21.51 -8.92
CA CYS A 15 17.80 -22.72 -8.30
C CYS A 15 18.90 -23.61 -7.71
N ASN A 16 19.99 -23.84 -8.45
CA ASN A 16 21.12 -24.64 -7.99
C ASN A 16 21.76 -24.03 -6.73
N VAL A 17 21.97 -22.72 -6.74
CA VAL A 17 22.51 -21.99 -5.57
C VAL A 17 21.57 -22.12 -4.37
N ALA A 18 20.26 -21.96 -4.57
CA ALA A 18 19.29 -22.04 -3.48
C ALA A 18 19.26 -23.43 -2.83
N GLU A 19 19.32 -24.49 -3.63
CA GLU A 19 19.35 -25.87 -3.15
C GLU A 19 20.62 -26.15 -2.34
N GLU A 20 21.80 -25.78 -2.87
CA GLU A 20 23.07 -25.98 -2.19
C GLU A 20 23.17 -25.16 -0.90
N PHE A 21 22.80 -23.87 -0.97
CA PHE A 21 22.79 -22.97 0.17
C PHE A 21 21.87 -23.50 1.29
N THR A 22 20.63 -23.87 0.98
CA THR A 22 19.68 -24.30 2.01
C THR A 22 20.10 -25.61 2.66
N LYS A 23 20.64 -26.56 1.87
CA LYS A 23 21.22 -27.80 2.42
C LYS A 23 22.33 -27.51 3.43
N LEU A 24 23.27 -26.64 3.07
CA LEU A 24 24.38 -26.25 3.96
C LEU A 24 23.90 -25.48 5.20
N TYR A 25 22.91 -24.60 5.04
CA TYR A 25 22.34 -23.82 6.14
C TYR A 25 21.66 -24.73 7.16
N TYR A 26 20.74 -25.61 6.73
CA TYR A 26 20.01 -26.50 7.65
C TYR A 26 20.93 -27.54 8.31
N GLU A 27 21.94 -28.03 7.59
CA GLU A 27 22.98 -28.86 8.21
C GLU A 27 23.77 -28.07 9.29
N SER A 28 24.08 -26.80 9.02
CA SER A 28 24.82 -25.95 9.96
C SER A 28 24.00 -25.60 11.20
N ILE A 29 22.73 -25.23 11.08
CA ILE A 29 21.90 -24.90 12.25
C ILE A 29 21.60 -26.12 13.12
N ASP A 30 21.52 -27.32 12.53
CA ASP A 30 21.23 -28.55 13.28
C ASP A 30 22.48 -29.16 13.91
N ARG A 31 23.65 -29.13 13.22
CA ARG A 31 24.87 -29.84 13.67
C ARG A 31 26.01 -28.93 14.10
N MET A 32 26.14 -27.74 13.52
CA MET A 32 27.32 -26.87 13.67
C MET A 32 26.92 -25.45 14.06
N ARG A 33 25.96 -25.31 14.97
CA ARG A 33 25.32 -24.02 15.27
C ARG A 33 26.31 -22.94 15.72
N HIS A 34 27.40 -23.31 16.39
CA HIS A 34 28.48 -22.42 16.81
C HIS A 34 29.22 -21.71 15.65
N GLN A 35 29.09 -22.21 14.41
CA GLN A 35 29.70 -21.60 13.22
C GLN A 35 28.69 -20.86 12.34
N LEU A 36 27.43 -20.77 12.75
CA LEU A 36 26.32 -20.31 11.91
C LEU A 36 26.48 -18.85 11.47
N SER A 37 27.12 -18.02 12.29
CA SER A 37 27.49 -16.62 12.00
C SER A 37 28.28 -16.44 10.72
N ARG A 38 29.03 -17.46 10.28
CA ARG A 38 29.81 -17.42 9.03
C ARG A 38 28.92 -17.33 7.78
N HIS A 39 27.67 -17.77 7.90
CA HIS A 39 26.66 -17.67 6.84
C HIS A 39 26.01 -16.29 6.76
N TYR A 40 26.20 -15.42 7.76
CA TYR A 40 25.61 -14.08 7.79
C TYR A 40 26.65 -13.01 7.43
N ILE A 41 26.21 -11.92 6.78
CA ILE A 41 27.03 -10.70 6.69
C ILE A 41 27.08 -10.00 8.05
N ASP A 42 28.05 -9.11 8.24
CA ASP A 42 28.26 -8.43 9.52
C ASP A 42 27.04 -7.62 9.98
N THR A 43 26.27 -7.07 9.03
CA THR A 43 25.07 -6.25 9.26
C THR A 43 23.76 -7.01 9.04
N ALA A 44 23.78 -8.34 9.04
CA ALA A 44 22.59 -9.13 8.72
C ALA A 44 21.46 -8.93 9.73
N VAL A 45 20.22 -9.19 9.31
CA VAL A 45 19.03 -9.10 10.17
C VAL A 45 18.33 -10.45 10.22
N LEU A 46 18.09 -10.95 11.43
CA LEU A 46 17.24 -12.11 11.70
C LEU A 46 15.93 -11.65 12.32
N VAL A 47 14.80 -12.19 11.86
CA VAL A 47 13.49 -12.07 12.48
C VAL A 47 12.94 -13.46 12.78
N TRP A 48 13.01 -13.88 14.05
CA TRP A 48 12.57 -15.20 14.49
C TRP A 48 11.23 -15.09 15.23
N ASN A 49 10.15 -15.58 14.62
CA ASN A 49 8.77 -15.48 15.14
C ASN A 49 8.34 -14.05 15.52
N GLY A 50 8.90 -13.04 14.84
CA GLY A 50 8.65 -11.62 15.13
C GLY A 50 9.67 -10.95 16.06
N THR A 51 10.57 -11.72 16.67
CA THR A 51 11.70 -11.21 17.47
C THR A 51 12.89 -10.91 16.56
N GLY A 52 13.37 -9.66 16.57
CA GLY A 52 14.48 -9.23 15.71
C GLY A 52 15.84 -9.30 16.39
N SER A 53 16.86 -9.74 15.66
CA SER A 53 18.28 -9.73 16.05
C SER A 53 19.12 -9.15 14.89
N VAL A 54 20.03 -8.22 15.19
CA VAL A 54 20.81 -7.50 14.18
C VAL A 54 22.31 -7.70 14.40
N GLY A 55 23.01 -8.00 13.32
CA GLY A 55 24.44 -8.26 13.29
C GLY A 55 24.79 -9.71 13.60
N LYS A 56 25.78 -10.26 12.88
CA LYS A 56 26.11 -11.69 12.91
C LYS A 56 26.40 -12.23 14.32
N ASP A 57 27.03 -11.44 15.19
CA ASP A 57 27.41 -11.87 16.54
C ASP A 57 26.20 -11.97 17.48
N GLN A 58 25.22 -11.07 17.33
CA GLN A 58 23.97 -11.14 18.10
C GLN A 58 23.09 -12.28 17.59
N ILE A 59 23.04 -12.46 16.26
CA ILE A 59 22.35 -13.59 15.62
C ILE A 59 22.93 -14.91 16.11
N GLN A 60 24.27 -15.04 16.16
CA GLN A 60 24.95 -16.22 16.68
C GLN A 60 24.50 -16.55 18.11
N LYS A 61 24.59 -15.58 19.02
CA LYS A 61 24.20 -15.74 20.42
C LYS A 61 22.72 -16.12 20.55
N PHE A 62 21.85 -15.52 19.74
CA PHE A 62 20.43 -15.83 19.74
C PHE A 62 20.16 -17.28 19.29
N LEU A 63 20.77 -17.71 18.18
CA LEU A 63 20.55 -19.04 17.62
C LEU A 63 21.18 -20.12 18.52
N GLU A 64 22.35 -19.88 19.12
CA GLU A 64 22.97 -20.79 20.10
C GLU A 64 22.10 -21.02 21.34
N ALA A 65 21.31 -20.03 21.75
CA ALA A 65 20.40 -20.16 22.89
C ALA A 65 19.15 -20.99 22.59
N LEU A 66 18.88 -21.32 21.32
CA LEU A 66 17.75 -22.16 20.95
C LEU A 66 18.02 -23.64 21.28
N PRO A 67 16.98 -24.45 21.55
CA PRO A 67 17.12 -25.89 21.68
C PRO A 67 17.78 -26.54 20.46
N SER A 68 18.36 -27.73 20.61
CA SER A 68 18.81 -28.54 19.48
C SER A 68 17.67 -28.72 18.48
N SER A 69 17.97 -28.65 17.18
CA SER A 69 16.96 -28.73 16.13
C SER A 69 17.24 -29.85 15.14
N GLN A 70 16.18 -30.32 14.51
CA GLN A 70 16.26 -31.15 13.31
C GLN A 70 15.23 -30.63 12.31
N HIS A 71 15.71 -30.10 11.18
CA HIS A 71 14.88 -29.55 10.12
C HIS A 71 14.73 -30.54 8.96
N THR A 72 13.51 -30.68 8.47
CA THR A 72 13.17 -31.42 7.25
C THR A 72 12.49 -30.45 6.29
N VAL A 73 13.22 -30.00 5.27
CA VAL A 73 12.68 -29.12 4.22
C VAL A 73 11.84 -29.93 3.25
N THR A 74 10.60 -29.51 3.01
CA THR A 74 9.66 -30.19 2.10
C THR A 74 9.35 -29.37 0.86
N SER A 75 9.55 -28.05 0.91
CA SER A 75 9.32 -27.15 -0.20
C SER A 75 10.40 -26.09 -0.22
N LEU A 76 10.94 -25.86 -1.42
CA LEU A 76 11.96 -24.85 -1.68
C LEU A 76 11.54 -24.09 -2.95
N ASP A 77 11.59 -22.77 -2.87
CA ASP A 77 11.38 -21.86 -3.97
C ASP A 77 12.44 -20.76 -3.94
N CYS A 78 12.79 -20.21 -5.10
CA CYS A 78 13.75 -19.12 -5.18
C CYS A 78 13.49 -18.20 -6.37
N GLN A 79 13.92 -16.95 -6.22
CA GLN A 79 13.84 -15.96 -7.29
C GLN A 79 15.02 -14.99 -7.24
N PRO A 80 15.62 -14.64 -8.40
CA PRO A 80 16.59 -13.55 -8.47
C PRO A 80 15.91 -12.21 -8.20
N VAL A 81 16.57 -11.39 -7.41
CA VAL A 81 16.12 -10.03 -7.10
C VAL A 81 16.60 -9.07 -8.18
N LEU A 82 15.74 -8.13 -8.57
CA LEU A 82 16.07 -7.10 -9.57
C LEU A 82 17.25 -6.24 -9.10
N GLU A 83 18.22 -6.03 -10.00
CA GLU A 83 19.47 -5.31 -9.71
C GLU A 83 19.23 -3.91 -9.13
N GLU A 84 18.18 -3.21 -9.59
CA GLU A 84 17.82 -1.88 -9.09
C GLU A 84 17.39 -1.87 -7.62
N ALA A 85 16.86 -2.99 -7.12
CA ALA A 85 16.43 -3.11 -5.73
C ALA A 85 17.59 -3.39 -4.76
N VAL A 86 18.74 -3.83 -5.29
CA VAL A 86 19.90 -4.31 -4.51
C VAL A 86 21.21 -3.64 -4.93
N SER A 87 21.12 -2.47 -5.57
CA SER A 87 22.27 -1.64 -5.98
C SER A 87 23.31 -2.40 -6.83
N GLY A 88 22.83 -3.27 -7.73
CA GLY A 88 23.68 -4.03 -8.66
C GLY A 88 24.33 -5.29 -8.09
N GLN A 89 24.07 -5.67 -6.83
CA GLN A 89 24.58 -6.93 -6.27
C GLN A 89 23.70 -8.11 -6.66
N PHE A 90 24.29 -9.19 -7.19
CA PHE A 90 23.53 -10.41 -7.45
C PHE A 90 22.99 -11.00 -6.14
N THR A 91 21.66 -11.03 -6.02
CA THR A 91 20.94 -11.33 -4.79
C THR A 91 19.80 -12.29 -5.08
N LEU A 92 19.62 -13.29 -4.22
CA LEU A 92 18.58 -14.31 -4.34
C LEU A 92 17.65 -14.23 -3.13
N LEU A 93 16.34 -14.25 -3.41
CA LEU A 93 15.32 -14.52 -2.40
C LEU A 93 15.03 -16.01 -2.42
N ILE A 94 15.11 -16.67 -1.26
CA ILE A 94 14.84 -18.09 -1.10
C ILE A 94 13.74 -18.27 -0.07
N GLN A 95 12.73 -19.08 -0.38
CA GLN A 95 11.69 -19.48 0.55
C GLN A 95 11.75 -20.99 0.78
N ALA A 96 11.99 -21.38 2.02
CA ALA A 96 11.99 -22.77 2.46
C ALA A 96 10.81 -23.00 3.40
N ALA A 97 10.11 -24.13 3.23
CA ALA A 97 9.10 -24.59 4.15
C ALA A 97 9.32 -26.06 4.45
N GLY A 98 8.90 -26.47 5.65
CA GLY A 98 9.18 -27.81 6.13
C GLY A 98 8.68 -28.03 7.54
N HIS A 99 9.29 -29.01 8.19
CA HIS A 99 9.01 -29.38 9.56
C HIS A 99 10.28 -29.25 10.38
N VAL A 100 10.15 -28.80 11.62
CA VAL A 100 11.26 -28.69 12.55
C VAL A 100 10.89 -29.31 13.88
N HIS A 101 11.83 -30.07 14.44
CA HIS A 101 11.74 -30.63 15.77
C HIS A 101 12.76 -29.92 16.66
N PHE A 102 12.30 -29.32 17.77
CA PHE A 102 13.17 -28.62 18.74
C PHE A 102 13.23 -29.39 20.06
N GLY A 103 14.43 -29.76 20.49
CA GLY A 103 14.68 -30.42 21.78
C GLY A 103 13.84 -31.69 21.94
N SER A 104 13.05 -31.76 23.01
CA SER A 104 12.06 -32.81 23.27
C SER A 104 10.62 -32.39 22.92
N GLY A 105 10.45 -31.32 22.15
CA GLY A 105 9.14 -30.77 21.80
C GLY A 105 8.45 -31.54 20.67
N GLU A 106 7.29 -31.06 20.25
CA GLU A 106 6.61 -31.61 19.07
C GLU A 106 7.21 -31.08 17.76
N THR A 107 7.07 -31.86 16.69
CA THR A 107 7.43 -31.43 15.34
C THR A 107 6.44 -30.39 14.85
N LYS A 108 6.91 -29.18 14.52
CA LYS A 108 6.09 -28.07 14.06
C LYS A 108 6.38 -27.72 12.59
N PRO A 109 5.37 -27.31 11.80
CA PRO A 109 5.64 -26.74 10.48
C PRO A 109 6.33 -25.39 10.62
N PHE A 110 7.23 -25.08 9.70
CA PHE A 110 7.90 -23.79 9.64
C PHE A 110 7.93 -23.23 8.22
N GLN A 111 8.10 -21.91 8.15
CA GLN A 111 8.43 -21.17 6.94
C GLN A 111 9.64 -20.29 7.25
N GLN A 112 10.62 -20.32 6.37
CA GLN A 112 11.81 -19.49 6.46
C GLN A 112 12.08 -18.81 5.12
N THR A 113 12.36 -17.51 5.16
CA THR A 113 12.70 -16.73 3.96
C THR A 113 14.06 -16.09 4.15
N PHE A 114 14.96 -16.36 3.21
CA PHE A 114 16.30 -15.81 3.16
C PHE A 114 16.43 -14.80 2.02
N LEU A 115 17.20 -13.75 2.26
CA LEU A 115 17.77 -12.91 1.23
C LEU A 115 19.29 -13.09 1.30
N ILE A 116 19.89 -13.66 0.25
CA ILE A 116 21.34 -13.94 0.19
C ILE A 116 22.01 -13.13 -0.91
N THR A 117 23.26 -12.75 -0.69
CA THR A 117 24.10 -12.05 -1.67
C THR A 117 25.49 -12.68 -1.73
N ALA A 118 26.17 -12.48 -2.87
CA ALA A 118 27.55 -12.92 -3.03
C ALA A 118 28.50 -11.94 -2.29
N ALA A 119 29.24 -12.44 -1.30
CA ALA A 119 30.20 -11.68 -0.53
C ALA A 119 31.48 -12.50 -0.30
N ALA A 120 32.61 -12.02 -0.84
CA ALA A 120 33.91 -12.70 -0.80
C ALA A 120 33.83 -14.15 -1.35
N ASP A 121 33.29 -14.29 -2.56
CA ASP A 121 33.12 -15.56 -3.28
C ASP A 121 32.25 -16.62 -2.57
N LYS A 122 31.44 -16.19 -1.59
CA LYS A 122 30.50 -17.06 -0.87
C LYS A 122 29.14 -16.41 -0.76
N TRP A 123 28.13 -17.26 -0.70
CA TRP A 123 26.75 -16.85 -0.45
C TRP A 123 26.55 -16.54 1.03
N LYS A 124 26.12 -15.31 1.33
CA LYS A 124 25.86 -14.87 2.70
C LYS A 124 24.48 -14.26 2.85
N ILE A 125 23.90 -14.46 4.02
CA ILE A 125 22.58 -14.00 4.42
C ILE A 125 22.65 -12.52 4.78
N VAL A 126 21.81 -11.74 4.11
CA VAL A 126 21.51 -10.34 4.39
C VAL A 126 20.31 -10.23 5.33
N SER A 127 19.26 -11.01 5.06
CA SER A 127 18.04 -11.05 5.85
C SER A 127 17.53 -12.48 5.99
N ASP A 128 17.07 -12.81 7.19
CA ASP A 128 16.49 -14.11 7.53
C ASP A 128 15.20 -13.89 8.31
N CYS A 129 14.10 -14.50 7.88
CA CYS A 129 12.82 -14.44 8.55
C CYS A 129 12.28 -15.84 8.75
N PHE A 130 12.20 -16.28 10.01
CA PHE A 130 11.73 -17.59 10.41
C PHE A 130 10.39 -17.49 11.15
N ARG A 131 9.45 -18.39 10.82
CA ARG A 131 8.15 -18.47 11.48
C ARG A 131 7.71 -19.91 11.68
N LEU A 132 7.32 -20.25 12.90
CA LEU A 132 6.61 -21.48 13.24
C LEU A 132 5.12 -21.31 12.96
N GLN A 133 4.49 -22.39 12.52
CA GLN A 133 3.03 -22.51 12.49
C GLN A 133 2.58 -23.23 13.76
N GLU A 134 1.61 -22.64 14.46
CA GLU A 134 0.98 -23.26 15.63
C GLU A 134 -0.46 -23.65 15.29
N PRO A 135 -0.93 -24.84 15.70
CA PRO A 135 -2.33 -25.22 15.53
C PRO A 135 -3.23 -24.24 16.29
N ILE A 136 -4.34 -23.84 15.65
CA ILE A 136 -5.40 -23.11 16.36
C ILE A 136 -6.19 -24.16 17.15
N GLU A 137 -6.00 -24.23 18.46
CA GLU A 137 -6.78 -25.15 19.31
C GLU A 137 -8.27 -24.80 19.24
N SER A 138 -9.07 -25.68 18.63
CA SER A 138 -10.52 -25.65 18.77
C SER A 138 -10.89 -26.18 20.16
N ARG A 139 -11.32 -25.31 21.08
CA ARG A 139 -11.84 -25.71 22.39
C ARG A 139 -12.97 -26.75 22.27
N SER A 140 -12.65 -28.02 22.47
CA SER A 140 -13.62 -29.07 22.82
C SER A 140 -13.36 -29.48 24.28
N GLU A 141 -14.00 -28.80 25.22
CA GLU A 141 -13.94 -29.15 26.64
C GLU A 141 -14.82 -30.38 26.93
N SER A 142 -14.20 -31.54 27.09
CA SER A 142 -14.78 -32.68 27.82
C SER A 142 -14.74 -32.38 29.32
N ARG A 143 -15.89 -32.09 29.94
CA ARG A 143 -16.02 -31.78 31.37
C ARG A 143 -15.99 -33.05 32.24
N GLY A 144 -14.98 -33.17 33.10
CA GLY A 144 -15.05 -33.90 34.38
C GLY A 144 -15.40 -32.95 35.54
N PRO A 145 -15.83 -33.46 36.72
CA PRO A 145 -16.58 -32.66 37.69
C PRO A 145 -15.69 -31.97 38.76
N HIS A 146 -16.15 -30.76 39.15
CA HIS A 146 -15.72 -29.90 40.28
C HIS A 146 -14.33 -29.25 40.15
N THR A 147 -14.18 -27.93 40.29
CA THR A 147 -14.57 -27.14 41.46
C THR A 147 -15.00 -25.73 41.06
N GLU A 148 -16.04 -25.25 41.72
CA GLU A 148 -16.77 -24.01 41.44
C GLU A 148 -16.15 -22.86 42.24
N ALA A 149 -15.28 -22.07 41.60
CA ALA A 149 -14.99 -20.70 42.01
C ALA A 149 -14.34 -19.96 40.83
N GLU A 150 -14.82 -18.74 40.58
CA GLU A 150 -14.28 -17.77 39.62
C GLU A 150 -14.59 -18.01 38.13
N ARG A 151 -15.88 -17.92 37.77
CA ARG A 151 -16.30 -17.47 36.43
C ARG A 151 -16.79 -16.02 36.49
N LEU A 152 -15.95 -15.09 36.05
CA LEU A 152 -16.41 -13.80 35.54
C LEU A 152 -17.24 -14.05 34.26
N PRO A 153 -18.43 -13.46 34.12
CA PRO A 153 -19.30 -13.73 32.98
C PRO A 153 -18.73 -13.11 31.68
N LEU A 154 -18.84 -13.85 30.58
CA LEU A 154 -18.65 -13.34 29.21
C LEU A 154 -19.77 -12.34 28.88
N PRO A 155 -19.48 -11.16 28.30
CA PRO A 155 -20.52 -10.26 27.86
C PRO A 155 -21.16 -10.80 26.57
N THR A 156 -22.41 -11.19 26.69
CA THR A 156 -23.34 -11.35 25.58
C THR A 156 -23.75 -9.98 25.03
N GLY A 157 -23.72 -9.84 23.70
CA GLY A 157 -24.49 -8.80 23.01
C GLY A 157 -23.83 -7.42 22.88
N ARG A 158 -23.72 -6.97 21.63
CA ARG A 158 -23.70 -5.60 21.07
C ARG A 158 -22.82 -4.47 21.67
N ASP A 159 -22.20 -4.61 22.83
CA ASP A 159 -21.52 -3.50 23.52
C ASP A 159 -19.98 -3.57 23.52
N SER A 160 -19.36 -4.51 22.79
CA SER A 160 -17.90 -4.74 22.88
C SER A 160 -17.02 -3.71 22.16
N LEU A 161 -17.56 -2.96 21.19
CA LEU A 161 -16.80 -1.97 20.43
C LEU A 161 -16.61 -0.66 21.21
N LEU A 162 -17.63 -0.19 21.92
CA LEU A 162 -17.53 1.03 22.72
C LEU A 162 -16.73 0.78 24.01
N HIS A 163 -16.85 -0.40 24.63
CA HIS A 163 -16.12 -0.71 25.85
C HIS A 163 -14.60 -0.91 25.63
N SER A 164 -14.17 -1.41 24.46
CA SER A 164 -12.73 -1.47 24.10
C SER A 164 -12.15 -0.10 23.74
N VAL A 165 -12.95 0.79 23.14
CA VAL A 165 -12.52 2.16 22.81
C VAL A 165 -12.41 3.02 24.09
N PHE A 166 -13.34 2.87 25.04
CA PHE A 166 -13.29 3.61 26.30
C PHE A 166 -12.25 3.06 27.30
N SER A 167 -11.91 1.77 27.28
CA SER A 167 -10.83 1.24 28.12
C SER A 167 -9.43 1.67 27.63
N PHE A 168 -9.25 1.85 26.32
CA PHE A 168 -8.01 2.37 25.73
C PHE A 168 -7.80 3.87 26.00
N LEU A 169 -8.88 4.65 26.10
CA LEU A 169 -8.82 6.08 26.45
C LEU A 169 -8.57 6.35 27.94
N ARG A 170 -8.67 5.34 28.82
CA ARG A 170 -8.34 5.44 30.25
C ARG A 170 -6.97 4.80 30.55
N GLY A 171 -5.90 5.49 30.17
CA GLY A 171 -4.66 5.61 30.96
C GLY A 171 -3.96 4.32 31.48
N GLY A 172 -3.92 3.23 30.72
CA GLY A 172 -3.11 2.05 31.05
C GLY A 172 -1.65 2.18 30.61
N SER A 173 -0.75 2.58 31.51
CA SER A 173 0.69 2.69 31.26
C SER A 173 1.35 1.32 31.05
N ILE A 174 1.68 0.96 29.79
CA ILE A 174 2.57 -0.16 29.47
C ILE A 174 4.01 0.37 29.35
N LYS A 175 4.89 -0.05 30.26
CA LYS A 175 6.32 0.30 30.21
C LYS A 175 7.00 -0.40 29.02
N MET A 176 7.46 0.39 28.05
CA MET A 176 8.31 -0.06 26.94
C MET A 176 9.79 -0.04 27.33
N GLY A 177 10.46 -1.19 27.20
CA GLY A 177 11.91 -1.30 27.32
C GLY A 177 12.64 -0.52 26.22
N LYS A 178 13.69 0.20 26.62
CA LYS A 178 14.52 1.08 25.79
C LYS A 178 15.12 0.35 24.58
N LYS A 179 14.88 0.88 23.38
CA LYS A 179 15.58 0.56 22.13
C LYS A 179 16.76 1.52 21.93
N THR A 180 17.92 0.99 21.54
CA THR A 180 19.04 1.76 20.99
C THR A 180 18.90 1.89 19.47
N ALA A 181 19.35 3.03 18.95
CA ALA A 181 18.88 3.67 17.74
C ALA A 181 19.88 3.58 16.57
N ASP A 182 19.38 3.29 15.37
CA ASP A 182 19.79 3.96 14.14
C ASP A 182 18.52 4.52 13.48
N TYR A 183 18.26 5.80 13.74
CA TYR A 183 17.03 6.50 13.38
C TYR A 183 17.29 7.33 12.12
N ARG A 184 16.85 6.85 10.95
CA ARG A 184 16.05 7.77 10.11
C ARG A 184 14.78 7.96 10.90
N GLU A 185 14.58 9.13 11.51
CA GLU A 185 13.40 9.45 12.32
C GLU A 185 12.12 8.98 11.62
N LYS A 186 11.60 7.82 12.03
CA LYS A 186 10.25 7.40 11.67
C LYS A 186 9.35 8.37 12.41
N ARG A 187 8.73 9.29 11.68
CA ARG A 187 7.76 10.26 12.20
C ARG A 187 6.89 9.59 13.27
N GLU A 188 7.01 10.03 14.51
CA GLU A 188 6.22 9.51 15.62
C GLU A 188 4.79 10.01 15.44
N VAL A 189 3.91 9.12 14.98
CA VAL A 189 2.50 9.44 14.78
C VAL A 189 1.83 9.40 16.16
N PRO A 190 1.04 10.43 16.56
CA PRO A 190 0.32 10.42 17.84
C PRO A 190 -0.53 9.15 18.03
N GLN A 191 -0.62 8.64 19.25
CA GLN A 191 -1.33 7.37 19.54
C GLN A 191 -2.80 7.39 19.10
N VAL A 192 -3.49 8.53 19.28
CA VAL A 192 -4.88 8.72 18.84
C VAL A 192 -5.00 8.56 17.32
N LEU A 193 -4.06 9.14 16.57
CA LEU A 193 -4.06 9.06 15.11
C LEU A 193 -3.72 7.63 14.66
N GLN A 194 -2.84 6.92 15.36
CA GLN A 194 -2.58 5.50 15.08
C GLN A 194 -3.84 4.64 15.28
N ALA A 195 -4.56 4.85 16.39
CA ALA A 195 -5.81 4.13 16.68
C ALA A 195 -6.88 4.40 15.61
N LEU A 196 -7.04 5.66 15.19
CA LEU A 196 -7.96 6.05 14.12
C LEU A 196 -7.61 5.41 12.77
N LEU A 197 -6.31 5.40 12.42
CA LEU A 197 -5.83 4.76 11.19
C LEU A 197 -6.03 3.23 11.22
N GLN A 198 -5.86 2.58 12.38
CA GLN A 198 -6.14 1.15 12.53
C GLN A 198 -7.62 0.85 12.41
N LEU A 199 -8.49 1.67 13.01
CA LEU A 199 -9.93 1.55 12.88
C LEU A 199 -10.36 1.66 11.40
N ASP A 200 -9.80 2.61 10.65
CA ASP A 200 -10.06 2.77 9.23
C ASP A 200 -9.67 1.54 8.40
N VAL A 201 -8.54 0.90 8.72
CA VAL A 201 -8.14 -0.38 8.09
C VAL A 201 -9.20 -1.45 8.35
N ILE A 202 -9.61 -1.63 9.60
CA ILE A 202 -10.61 -2.65 10.00
C ILE A 202 -11.95 -2.39 9.31
N ILE A 203 -12.42 -1.14 9.30
CA ILE A 203 -13.67 -0.75 8.65
C ILE A 203 -13.59 -1.01 7.14
N THR A 204 -12.49 -0.58 6.51
CA THR A 204 -12.25 -0.79 5.07
C THR A 204 -12.33 -2.28 4.72
N ASP A 205 -11.58 -3.14 5.43
CA ASP A 205 -11.55 -4.57 5.15
C ASP A 205 -12.91 -5.23 5.37
N LYS A 206 -13.66 -4.81 6.40
CA LYS A 206 -15.01 -5.31 6.68
C LYS A 206 -16.00 -4.93 5.58
N ILE A 207 -15.94 -3.69 5.08
CA ILE A 207 -16.78 -3.23 3.95
C ILE A 207 -16.46 -4.05 2.70
N CYS A 208 -15.17 -4.16 2.33
CA CYS A 208 -14.75 -4.93 1.17
C CYS A 208 -15.21 -6.39 1.26
N TYR A 209 -15.06 -7.02 2.43
CA TYR A 209 -15.50 -8.40 2.66
C TYR A 209 -17.01 -8.57 2.50
N ILE A 210 -17.83 -7.68 3.10
CA ILE A 210 -19.29 -7.75 2.99
C ILE A 210 -19.73 -7.56 1.53
N VAL A 211 -19.17 -6.57 0.83
CA VAL A 211 -19.55 -6.28 -0.56
C VAL A 211 -19.09 -7.42 -1.49
N GLU A 212 -17.87 -7.94 -1.33
CA GLU A 212 -17.39 -9.10 -2.09
C GLU A 212 -18.29 -10.33 -1.86
N LYS A 213 -18.81 -10.52 -0.66
CA LYS A 213 -19.74 -11.62 -0.33
C LYS A 213 -21.10 -11.46 -1.01
N ILE A 214 -21.64 -10.24 -1.09
CA ILE A 214 -22.95 -9.97 -1.69
C ILE A 214 -22.87 -9.97 -3.22
N VAL A 215 -21.88 -9.26 -3.76
CA VAL A 215 -21.80 -8.89 -5.17
C VAL A 215 -20.89 -9.86 -5.96
N GLY A 216 -19.98 -10.54 -5.28
CA GLY A 216 -19.01 -11.44 -5.89
C GLY A 216 -17.90 -10.71 -6.66
N ARG A 217 -16.85 -11.45 -7.04
CA ARG A 217 -15.70 -10.89 -7.79
C ARG A 217 -15.99 -10.50 -9.23
N LYS A 218 -17.18 -10.81 -9.76
CA LYS A 218 -17.57 -10.55 -11.16
C LYS A 218 -17.55 -9.06 -11.53
N TRP A 219 -17.66 -8.17 -10.55
CA TRP A 219 -17.74 -6.72 -10.78
C TRP A 219 -16.39 -6.01 -10.83
N HIS A 220 -15.30 -6.74 -10.56
CA HIS A 220 -13.94 -6.20 -10.58
C HIS A 220 -13.56 -5.52 -11.91
N PRO A 221 -13.96 -6.01 -13.11
CA PRO A 221 -13.73 -5.31 -14.37
C PRO A 221 -14.43 -3.96 -14.47
N HIS A 222 -15.66 -3.84 -13.94
CA HIS A 222 -16.41 -2.57 -13.94
C HIS A 222 -15.73 -1.53 -13.04
N TYR A 223 -15.19 -1.95 -11.90
CA TYR A 223 -14.42 -1.05 -11.04
C TYR A 223 -13.13 -0.57 -11.73
N LYS A 224 -12.45 -1.45 -12.47
CA LYS A 224 -11.29 -1.05 -13.29
C LYS A 224 -11.67 -0.07 -14.41
N ALA A 225 -12.82 -0.27 -15.06
CA ALA A 225 -13.31 0.67 -16.06
C ALA A 225 -13.57 2.06 -15.45
N LEU A 226 -14.13 2.12 -14.23
CA LEU A 226 -14.29 3.37 -13.49
C LEU A 226 -12.95 4.03 -13.16
N GLU A 227 -11.94 3.26 -12.76
CA GLU A 227 -10.57 3.75 -12.56
C GLU A 227 -10.00 4.39 -13.84
N ILE A 228 -10.13 3.72 -14.99
CA ILE A 228 -9.69 4.25 -16.29
C ILE A 228 -10.46 5.54 -16.65
N SER A 229 -11.77 5.59 -16.40
CA SER A 229 -12.60 6.77 -16.73
C SER A 229 -12.20 8.04 -15.98
N CYS A 230 -11.58 7.91 -14.79
CA CYS A 230 -11.15 9.04 -13.97
C CYS A 230 -9.62 9.21 -13.96
N HIS A 231 -8.93 8.61 -14.93
CA HIS A 231 -7.48 8.70 -15.04
C HIS A 231 -7.06 10.13 -15.45
N GLY A 232 -6.03 10.69 -14.79
CA GLY A 232 -5.65 12.09 -14.98
C GLY A 232 -5.20 12.44 -16.41
N ILE A 233 -4.44 11.55 -17.07
CA ILE A 233 -3.92 11.79 -18.42
C ILE A 233 -5.05 12.05 -19.45
N PRO A 234 -6.07 11.17 -19.61
CA PRO A 234 -7.21 11.46 -20.48
C PRO A 234 -7.92 12.77 -20.19
N TRP A 235 -8.11 13.12 -18.91
CA TRP A 235 -8.76 14.37 -18.53
C TRP A 235 -7.93 15.59 -18.93
N LEU A 236 -6.63 15.61 -18.66
CA LEU A 236 -5.76 16.73 -19.03
C LEU A 236 -5.62 16.86 -20.56
N ALA A 237 -5.27 15.76 -21.24
CA ALA A 237 -5.03 15.79 -22.68
C ALA A 237 -6.33 16.02 -23.46
N GLY A 238 -7.41 15.36 -23.06
CA GLY A 238 -8.73 15.51 -23.67
C GLY A 238 -9.30 16.90 -23.47
N TRP A 239 -9.11 17.52 -22.31
CA TRP A 239 -9.57 18.89 -22.08
C TRP A 239 -8.77 19.93 -22.86
N LEU A 240 -7.45 19.74 -22.96
CA LEU A 240 -6.62 20.59 -23.82
C LEU A 240 -7.02 20.46 -25.29
N ALA A 241 -7.30 19.24 -25.76
CA ALA A 241 -7.84 19.01 -27.09
C ALA A 241 -9.23 19.65 -27.26
N PHE A 242 -10.08 19.65 -26.25
CA PHE A 242 -11.40 20.30 -26.29
C PHE A 242 -11.29 21.83 -26.43
N ILE A 243 -10.36 22.45 -25.71
CA ILE A 243 -10.04 23.89 -25.87
C ILE A 243 -9.63 24.18 -27.31
N TRP A 244 -8.75 23.36 -27.88
CA TRP A 244 -8.19 23.59 -29.21
C TRP A 244 -9.18 23.29 -30.34
N LEU A 245 -9.90 22.17 -30.28
CA LEU A 245 -10.83 21.74 -31.32
C LEU A 245 -12.15 22.54 -31.31
N TRP A 246 -12.57 23.01 -30.13
CA TRP A 246 -13.83 23.76 -29.97
C TRP A 246 -13.55 25.19 -29.49
N SER A 247 -12.77 25.88 -30.32
CA SER A 247 -12.32 27.25 -30.14
C SER A 247 -13.49 28.24 -30.24
N SER A 248 -14.14 28.52 -29.11
CA SER A 248 -15.25 29.47 -29.02
C SER A 248 -15.05 30.37 -27.81
N PRO A 249 -15.03 31.71 -27.98
CA PRO A 249 -14.87 32.65 -26.87
C PRO A 249 -15.85 32.39 -25.73
N SER A 250 -17.12 32.08 -26.03
CA SER A 250 -18.14 31.78 -25.02
C SER A 250 -17.83 30.60 -24.09
N LEU A 251 -16.92 29.70 -24.48
CA LEU A 251 -16.52 28.53 -23.68
C LEU A 251 -15.22 28.75 -22.91
N TYR A 252 -14.39 29.71 -23.32
CA TYR A 252 -13.04 29.89 -22.78
C TYR A 252 -13.02 30.11 -21.27
N GLN A 253 -13.93 30.92 -20.74
CA GLN A 253 -13.97 31.15 -19.30
C GLN A 253 -14.18 29.85 -18.52
N MET A 254 -15.11 29.00 -18.94
CA MET A 254 -15.34 27.70 -18.29
C MET A 254 -14.18 26.73 -18.55
N GLN A 255 -13.69 26.65 -19.78
CA GLN A 255 -12.63 25.71 -20.15
C GLN A 255 -11.32 25.98 -19.41
N VAL A 256 -10.89 27.25 -19.35
CA VAL A 256 -9.63 27.66 -18.72
C VAL A 256 -9.71 27.51 -17.20
N ASN A 257 -10.80 27.95 -16.56
CA ASN A 257 -10.97 27.79 -15.11
C ASN A 257 -11.07 26.31 -14.70
N PHE A 258 -11.74 25.47 -15.50
CA PHE A 258 -11.78 24.03 -15.26
C PHE A 258 -10.39 23.39 -15.38
N TYR A 259 -9.65 23.75 -16.44
CA TYR A 259 -8.31 23.21 -16.67
C TYR A 259 -7.35 23.62 -15.55
N LEU A 260 -7.41 24.89 -15.13
CA LEU A 260 -6.65 25.40 -13.98
C LEU A 260 -6.93 24.58 -12.72
N GLY A 261 -8.20 24.24 -12.46
CA GLY A 261 -8.54 23.39 -11.32
C GLY A 261 -8.01 21.96 -11.41
N LEU A 262 -7.97 21.35 -12.60
CA LEU A 262 -7.32 20.05 -12.78
C LEU A 262 -5.80 20.10 -12.50
N LEU A 263 -5.14 21.21 -12.84
CA LEU A 263 -3.73 21.42 -12.51
C LEU A 263 -3.52 21.62 -11.01
N VAL A 264 -4.42 22.36 -10.35
CA VAL A 264 -4.42 22.55 -8.90
C VAL A 264 -4.64 21.21 -8.17
N ASP A 265 -5.58 20.37 -8.61
CA ASP A 265 -5.81 19.00 -8.06
C ASP A 265 -4.52 18.19 -8.04
N ILE A 266 -3.80 18.15 -9.17
CA ILE A 266 -2.54 17.39 -9.27
C ILE A 266 -1.51 17.91 -8.26
N PHE A 267 -1.37 19.23 -8.17
CA PHE A 267 -0.41 19.85 -7.25
C PHE A 267 -0.78 19.58 -5.78
N VAL A 268 -2.03 19.81 -5.39
CA VAL A 268 -2.53 19.63 -4.02
C VAL A 268 -2.44 18.17 -3.61
N VAL A 269 -2.89 17.23 -4.46
CA VAL A 269 -2.80 15.79 -4.17
C VAL A 269 -1.34 15.35 -4.05
N ALA A 270 -0.44 15.82 -4.92
CA ALA A 270 0.98 15.50 -4.84
C ALA A 270 1.60 16.01 -3.53
N LEU A 271 1.28 17.25 -3.12
CA LEU A 271 1.74 17.85 -1.87
C LEU A 271 1.22 17.07 -0.66
N LEU A 272 -0.09 16.80 -0.59
CA LEU A 272 -0.71 16.05 0.50
C LEU A 272 -0.14 14.63 0.61
N LYS A 273 0.10 13.96 -0.52
CA LYS A 273 0.76 12.64 -0.54
C LYS A 273 2.20 12.73 -0.02
N ALA A 274 2.95 13.76 -0.41
CA ALA A 274 4.33 13.97 0.05
C ALA A 274 4.42 14.25 1.56
N VAL A 275 3.43 14.94 2.13
CA VAL A 275 3.34 15.25 3.57
C VAL A 275 2.84 14.07 4.40
N THR A 276 1.79 13.38 3.95
CA THR A 276 1.14 12.33 4.75
C THR A 276 1.84 10.98 4.63
N ARG A 277 2.40 10.66 3.45
CA ARG A 277 3.12 9.42 3.16
C ARG A 277 2.40 8.13 3.63
N ARG A 278 1.07 8.16 3.66
CA ARG A 278 0.25 7.02 4.11
C ARG A 278 0.39 5.85 3.14
N ARG A 279 0.54 4.63 3.68
CA ARG A 279 0.67 3.40 2.89
C ARG A 279 -0.69 2.91 2.38
N ARG A 280 -0.71 2.33 1.17
CA ARG A 280 -1.87 1.67 0.56
C ARG A 280 -2.23 0.34 1.21
N PRO A 281 -3.48 -0.13 1.05
CA PRO A 281 -3.85 -1.49 1.42
C PRO A 281 -2.99 -2.51 0.68
N ARG A 282 -2.67 -3.64 1.34
CA ARG A 282 -1.69 -4.63 0.85
C ARG A 282 -2.22 -5.58 -0.22
N ALA A 283 -3.54 -5.69 -0.37
CA ALA A 283 -4.15 -6.57 -1.37
C ALA A 283 -4.02 -5.96 -2.78
N ASN A 284 -3.53 -6.73 -3.76
CA ASN A 284 -3.45 -6.39 -5.20
C ASN A 284 -2.38 -5.38 -5.67
N GLN A 285 -1.15 -5.39 -5.11
CA GLN A 285 -0.05 -4.59 -5.68
C GLN A 285 0.33 -4.98 -7.13
N ASN A 286 0.11 -6.24 -7.54
CA ASN A 286 0.54 -6.78 -8.83
C ASN A 286 -0.35 -6.42 -10.03
N ASP A 287 -1.49 -5.77 -9.79
CA ASP A 287 -2.50 -5.48 -10.83
C ASP A 287 -2.64 -3.97 -11.10
N MET A 288 -1.60 -3.20 -10.75
CA MET A 288 -1.55 -1.75 -10.93
C MET A 288 -1.05 -1.45 -12.34
N PHE A 289 -1.90 -1.72 -13.34
CA PHE A 289 -1.58 -1.43 -14.72
C PHE A 289 -1.50 0.09 -14.91
N ALA A 290 -0.33 0.57 -15.36
CA ALA A 290 -0.11 1.92 -15.86
C ALA A 290 -0.19 3.08 -14.84
N THR A 291 0.54 3.03 -13.73
CA THR A 291 0.85 4.28 -12.99
C THR A 291 2.29 4.28 -12.51
N VAL A 292 3.06 5.22 -13.06
CA VAL A 292 4.44 5.57 -12.68
C VAL A 292 4.52 5.76 -11.14
N SER A 293 5.71 5.50 -10.58
CA SER A 293 6.14 5.49 -9.17
C SER A 293 5.60 6.55 -8.18
N VAL A 294 4.83 7.54 -8.62
CA VAL A 294 4.13 8.57 -7.81
C VAL A 294 3.03 7.96 -6.93
N ASP A 295 2.54 6.76 -7.26
CA ASP A 295 1.36 6.17 -6.63
C ASP A 295 1.66 5.22 -5.45
N LYS A 296 2.79 5.40 -4.75
CA LYS A 296 3.12 4.63 -3.54
C LYS A 296 2.24 5.00 -2.33
N PHE A 297 1.74 6.23 -2.29
CA PHE A 297 0.97 6.76 -1.17
C PHE A 297 -0.55 6.71 -1.44
N SER A 298 -1.32 6.50 -0.37
CA SER A 298 -2.77 6.27 -0.44
C SER A 298 -3.61 7.51 -0.15
N PHE A 299 -3.11 8.45 0.66
CA PHE A 299 -3.87 9.60 1.13
C PHE A 299 -3.46 10.91 0.44
N PRO A 300 -4.42 11.73 -0.03
CA PRO A 300 -5.81 11.38 -0.28
C PRO A 300 -5.96 10.53 -1.56
N SER A 301 -7.16 10.01 -1.80
CA SER A 301 -7.49 9.36 -3.07
C SER A 301 -7.56 10.40 -4.20
N GLY A 302 -6.55 10.43 -5.07
CA GLY A 302 -6.51 11.35 -6.22
C GLY A 302 -7.60 11.10 -7.28
N HIS A 303 -8.18 9.90 -7.34
CA HIS A 303 -9.35 9.64 -8.20
C HIS A 303 -10.63 10.22 -7.59
N ALA A 304 -10.80 10.08 -6.27
CA ALA A 304 -11.96 10.65 -5.58
C ALA A 304 -11.92 12.19 -5.59
N THR A 305 -10.73 12.77 -5.39
CA THR A 305 -10.49 14.21 -5.43
C THR A 305 -10.92 14.79 -6.79
N ARG A 306 -10.34 14.30 -7.88
CA ARG A 306 -10.71 14.70 -9.24
C ARG A 306 -12.17 14.48 -9.57
N ALA A 307 -12.73 13.30 -9.28
CA ALA A 307 -14.12 13.01 -9.61
C ALA A 307 -15.09 13.96 -8.90
N CYS A 308 -14.84 14.26 -7.63
CA CYS A 308 -15.64 15.20 -6.86
C CYS A 308 -15.42 16.66 -7.25
N TYR A 309 -14.18 17.04 -7.60
CA TYR A 309 -13.89 18.34 -8.20
C TYR A 309 -14.71 18.55 -9.48
N ILE A 310 -14.65 17.59 -10.42
CA ILE A 310 -15.37 17.65 -11.70
C ILE A 310 -16.88 17.75 -11.46
N ALA A 311 -17.43 16.88 -10.59
CA ALA A 311 -18.85 16.89 -10.30
C ALA A 311 -19.30 18.22 -9.69
N HIS A 312 -18.65 18.68 -8.63
CA HIS A 312 -19.02 19.92 -7.95
C HIS A 312 -18.81 21.15 -8.85
N PHE A 313 -17.73 21.17 -9.65
CA PHE A 313 -17.48 22.26 -10.60
C PHE A 313 -18.64 22.38 -11.59
N PHE A 314 -19.04 21.30 -12.25
CA PHE A 314 -20.09 21.39 -13.26
C PHE A 314 -21.48 21.62 -12.66
N THR A 315 -21.80 21.02 -11.51
CA THR A 315 -23.16 21.12 -10.96
C THR A 315 -23.39 22.36 -10.10
N CYS A 316 -22.38 22.85 -9.39
CA CYS A 316 -22.53 23.93 -8.42
C CYS A 316 -21.81 25.22 -8.80
N VAL A 317 -20.67 25.15 -9.51
CA VAL A 317 -19.90 26.36 -9.90
C VAL A 317 -20.31 26.87 -11.28
N TYR A 318 -20.24 26.00 -12.30
CA TYR A 318 -20.64 26.36 -13.66
C TYR A 318 -22.16 26.26 -13.88
N GLY A 319 -22.83 25.30 -13.21
CA GLY A 319 -24.29 25.19 -13.22
C GLY A 319 -24.87 24.54 -14.49
N VAL A 320 -24.36 23.37 -14.88
CA VAL A 320 -24.99 22.58 -15.96
C VAL A 320 -26.42 22.17 -15.59
N SER A 321 -27.24 21.85 -16.59
CA SER A 321 -28.61 21.39 -16.37
C SER A 321 -28.65 20.17 -15.44
N VAL A 322 -29.69 20.10 -14.60
CA VAL A 322 -29.86 19.00 -13.62
C VAL A 322 -29.83 17.62 -14.30
N VAL A 323 -30.37 17.52 -15.51
CA VAL A 323 -30.37 16.29 -16.32
C VAL A 323 -28.94 15.81 -16.61
N MET A 324 -28.01 16.73 -16.89
CA MET A 324 -26.59 16.40 -17.11
C MET A 324 -25.82 16.27 -15.79
N GLY A 325 -26.22 16.99 -14.75
CA GLY A 325 -25.58 16.95 -13.44
C GLY A 325 -25.74 15.61 -12.72
N ILE A 326 -26.92 14.98 -12.79
CA ILE A 326 -27.19 13.71 -12.12
C ILE A 326 -26.21 12.60 -12.56
N PRO A 327 -26.00 12.32 -13.86
CA PRO A 327 -25.01 11.35 -14.31
C PRO A 327 -23.59 11.62 -13.79
N VAL A 328 -23.16 12.88 -13.76
CA VAL A 328 -21.82 13.26 -13.30
C VAL A 328 -21.65 13.00 -11.80
N ILE A 329 -22.66 13.31 -10.99
CA ILE A 329 -22.66 13.01 -9.55
C ILE A 329 -22.63 11.50 -9.31
N LEU A 330 -23.48 10.74 -10.02
CA LEU A 330 -23.51 9.28 -9.90
C LEU A 330 -22.18 8.64 -10.32
N TRP A 331 -21.56 9.16 -11.39
CA TRP A 331 -20.22 8.75 -11.81
C TRP A 331 -19.18 9.03 -10.72
N ALA A 332 -19.18 10.23 -10.11
CA ALA A 332 -18.22 10.57 -9.06
C ALA A 332 -18.37 9.69 -7.81
N ILE A 333 -19.61 9.37 -7.42
CA ILE A 333 -19.90 8.41 -6.34
C ILE A 333 -19.38 7.02 -6.72
N ALA A 334 -19.67 6.54 -7.93
CA ALA A 334 -19.24 5.23 -8.41
C ALA A 334 -17.71 5.12 -8.46
N VAL A 335 -17.00 6.13 -8.97
CA VAL A 335 -15.53 6.20 -8.95
C VAL A 335 -15.01 6.14 -7.53
N SER A 336 -15.56 6.94 -6.61
CA SER A 336 -15.13 6.98 -5.20
C SER A 336 -15.30 5.62 -4.52
N LEU A 337 -16.45 4.97 -4.68
CA LEU A 337 -16.71 3.63 -4.13
C LEU A 337 -15.77 2.58 -4.74
N SER A 338 -15.52 2.64 -6.04
CA SER A 338 -14.64 1.69 -6.74
C SER A 338 -13.23 1.66 -6.15
N ARG A 339 -12.72 2.78 -5.60
CA ARG A 339 -11.38 2.85 -4.99
C ARG A 339 -11.26 2.03 -3.71
N VAL A 340 -12.33 1.99 -2.92
CA VAL A 340 -12.41 1.15 -1.71
C VAL A 340 -12.59 -0.31 -2.13
N LEU A 341 -13.51 -0.59 -3.06
CA LEU A 341 -13.84 -1.96 -3.48
C LEU A 341 -12.70 -2.66 -4.24
N LEU A 342 -11.87 -1.92 -4.96
CA LEU A 342 -10.62 -2.42 -5.55
C LEU A 342 -9.48 -2.55 -4.52
N ARG A 343 -9.73 -2.22 -3.25
CA ARG A 343 -8.75 -2.20 -2.16
C ARG A 343 -7.52 -1.34 -2.48
N ARG A 344 -7.70 -0.25 -3.23
CA ARG A 344 -6.61 0.68 -3.58
C ARG A 344 -6.40 1.76 -2.52
N HIS A 345 -7.46 2.10 -1.81
CA HIS A 345 -7.50 3.16 -0.82
C HIS A 345 -8.34 2.72 0.38
N HIS A 346 -8.02 3.28 1.54
CA HIS A 346 -8.87 3.14 2.73
C HIS A 346 -10.07 4.10 2.65
N VAL A 347 -11.09 3.87 3.48
CA VAL A 347 -12.29 4.72 3.50
C VAL A 347 -11.91 6.17 3.81
N LEU A 348 -11.03 6.43 4.79
CA LEU A 348 -10.59 7.79 5.08
C LEU A 348 -9.82 8.46 3.94
N ASP A 349 -9.11 7.70 3.11
CA ASP A 349 -8.41 8.25 1.95
C ASP A 349 -9.41 8.78 0.92
N VAL A 350 -10.52 8.06 0.74
CA VAL A 350 -11.59 8.42 -0.20
C VAL A 350 -12.41 9.57 0.35
N THR A 351 -12.83 9.53 1.62
CA THR A 351 -13.60 10.63 2.21
C THR A 351 -12.81 11.93 2.22
N ALA A 352 -11.52 11.89 2.57
CA ALA A 352 -10.65 13.06 2.46
C ALA A 352 -10.54 13.55 1.01
N GLY A 353 -10.41 12.65 0.04
CA GLY A 353 -10.41 13.02 -1.38
C GLY A 353 -11.69 13.76 -1.80
N VAL A 354 -12.87 13.27 -1.38
CA VAL A 354 -14.15 13.95 -1.65
C VAL A 354 -14.13 15.39 -1.12
N PHE A 355 -13.70 15.58 0.14
CA PHE A 355 -13.62 16.91 0.75
C PHE A 355 -12.62 17.81 0.01
N VAL A 356 -11.42 17.30 -0.31
CA VAL A 356 -10.40 18.07 -1.03
C VAL A 356 -10.92 18.51 -2.39
N GLY A 357 -11.59 17.64 -3.16
CA GLY A 357 -12.10 17.99 -4.48
C GLY A 357 -13.20 19.06 -4.45
N ILE A 358 -14.07 19.02 -3.44
CA ILE A 358 -15.08 20.08 -3.24
C ILE A 358 -14.40 21.40 -2.86
N LEU A 359 -13.42 21.37 -1.95
CA LEU A 359 -12.67 22.57 -1.55
C LEU A 359 -11.88 23.18 -2.71
N GLU A 360 -11.29 22.35 -3.57
CA GLU A 360 -10.61 22.79 -4.80
C GLU A 360 -11.59 23.47 -5.76
N SER A 361 -12.78 22.90 -5.94
CA SER A 361 -13.82 23.51 -6.78
C SER A 361 -14.27 24.87 -6.24
N LEU A 362 -14.44 24.99 -4.92
CA LEU A 362 -14.74 26.27 -4.27
C LEU A 362 -13.57 27.26 -4.36
N PHE A 363 -12.34 26.78 -4.25
CA PHE A 363 -11.15 27.61 -4.43
C PHE A 363 -11.07 28.18 -5.85
N ILE A 364 -11.31 27.37 -6.88
CA ILE A 364 -11.38 27.83 -8.27
C ILE A 364 -12.53 28.84 -8.47
N SER A 365 -13.68 28.63 -7.83
CA SER A 365 -14.77 29.62 -7.82
C SER A 365 -14.33 30.94 -7.16
N TYR A 366 -13.50 30.90 -6.13
CA TYR A 366 -12.97 32.09 -5.46
C TYR A 366 -11.94 32.85 -6.33
N ILE A 367 -11.07 32.14 -7.05
CA ILE A 367 -10.05 32.74 -7.94
C ILE A 367 -10.51 32.80 -9.41
N TRP A 368 -11.82 32.83 -9.65
CA TRP A 368 -12.40 32.66 -10.97
C TRP A 368 -11.89 33.71 -11.96
N LEU A 369 -11.27 33.25 -13.05
CA LEU A 369 -10.76 34.13 -14.09
C LEU A 369 -11.92 34.70 -14.92
N SER A 370 -11.86 36.00 -15.18
CA SER A 370 -12.80 36.67 -16.07
C SER A 370 -12.65 36.18 -17.51
N GLN A 371 -13.70 36.39 -18.30
CA GLN A 371 -13.73 36.06 -19.72
C GLN A 371 -12.56 36.71 -20.48
N GLU A 372 -12.27 37.98 -20.21
CA GLU A 372 -11.19 38.74 -20.83
C GLU A 372 -9.81 38.11 -20.56
N HIS A 373 -9.53 37.74 -19.30
CA HIS A 373 -8.28 37.07 -18.96
C HIS A 373 -8.15 35.70 -19.63
N CYS A 374 -9.24 34.93 -19.74
CA CYS A 374 -9.22 33.62 -20.38
C CYS A 374 -8.97 33.73 -21.90
N VAL A 375 -9.60 34.70 -22.56
CA VAL A 375 -9.33 35.01 -23.99
C VAL A 375 -7.88 35.43 -24.16
N TRP A 376 -7.37 36.31 -23.29
CA TRP A 376 -5.98 36.77 -23.34
C TRP A 376 -4.99 35.61 -23.19
N ILE A 377 -5.18 34.73 -22.19
CA ILE A 377 -4.34 33.54 -21.97
C ILE A 377 -4.31 32.67 -23.23
N LEU A 378 -5.46 32.41 -23.83
CA LEU A 378 -5.54 31.55 -25.01
C LEU A 378 -4.93 32.21 -26.25
N SER A 379 -5.13 33.52 -26.44
CA SER A 379 -4.52 34.26 -27.55
C SER A 379 -2.99 34.25 -27.52
N MET A 380 -2.38 34.25 -26.33
CA MET A 380 -0.93 34.09 -26.18
C MET A 380 -0.43 32.70 -26.61
N ILE A 381 -1.28 31.68 -26.52
CA ILE A 381 -0.93 30.29 -26.84
C ILE A 381 -1.22 29.98 -28.31
N THR A 382 -2.27 30.57 -28.89
CA THR A 382 -2.70 30.30 -30.27
C THR A 382 -2.08 31.23 -31.32
N ASP A 383 -1.36 32.28 -30.91
CA ASP A 383 -0.71 33.27 -31.78
C ASP A 383 -1.69 33.99 -32.75
N GLU A 384 -3.00 33.95 -32.43
CA GLU A 384 -4.01 34.75 -33.10
C GLU A 384 -3.94 36.19 -32.54
N LYS A 385 -3.40 37.12 -33.35
CA LYS A 385 -3.46 38.54 -33.05
C LYS A 385 -4.92 38.98 -32.98
N LEU A 386 -5.30 39.65 -31.89
CA LEU A 386 -6.61 40.28 -31.70
C LEU A 386 -6.93 41.22 -32.88
N GLU A 387 -7.75 40.78 -33.83
CA GLU A 387 -8.40 41.67 -34.80
C GLU A 387 -9.52 42.42 -34.08
N GLY A 388 -9.19 43.58 -33.50
CA GLY A 388 -10.19 44.37 -32.77
C GLY A 388 -9.77 45.78 -32.37
N GLY A 389 -8.71 46.33 -32.97
CA GLY A 389 -8.41 47.75 -32.87
C GLY A 389 -9.07 48.51 -34.01
N GLU A 390 -10.38 48.77 -33.92
CA GLU A 390 -10.99 49.84 -34.73
C GLU A 390 -10.37 51.18 -34.29
N TYR A 391 -9.42 51.66 -35.08
CA TYR A 391 -8.98 53.05 -35.02
C TYR A 391 -10.13 53.91 -35.55
N HIS A 392 -10.86 54.56 -34.64
CA HIS A 392 -11.64 55.73 -35.01
C HIS A 392 -10.67 56.82 -35.49
N VAL A 393 -10.78 57.17 -36.76
CA VAL A 393 -10.14 58.33 -37.41
C VAL A 393 -10.64 59.63 -36.79
#